data_AF-A0A1I5G1U1-F1
#
_entry.id   AF-A0A1I5G1U1-F1
#
_cell.length_a   1.000
_cell.length_b   1.000
_cell.length_c   1.000
_cell.angle_alpha   90.00
_cell.angle_beta   90.00
_cell.angle_gamma   90.00
#
_symmetry.space_group_name_H-M   'P 1'
#
loop_
_entity.id
_entity.type
_entity.pdbx_description
1 polymer ?
#
loop_
_entity_poly.entity_id
_entity_poly.type
_entity_poly.pdbx_seq_one_letter_code
_entity_poly.pdbx_strand_id
1 'polypeptide(L)'
;MISSITKVIKQSDMSDLNLISVVVRPNTIVIDNGNFYRNEELFVSDVIGASKAQLSEAWVAGNILLFTAFDGYLENKYSLTEGESFKNHYDNIPCGTEIELIEKDCYRILKLIRNGIQHNLSNVVVNRGSYSISYSFRGTPYSLQIDAWAMRYLYTIIMNLIGEGIQGLFSKYSTDGHYMGIMNTMYAELRAGITQISDDIGAFVGAAQGTGQYDAEHLRYIVRHPVVNPIIVSEDDNSIVFRHIECNGTDDETQIQYQYSTDYVYNDYLLPQEMGVITRMISDNLQERLSGGTIRFSKNDITDKWKMKL
;
A
#
# COMPACT_ATOMS: atom_id res chain seq x y z
N MET A 1 18.27 -15.60 -4.93
CA MET A 1 17.09 -16.32 -5.46
C MET A 1 15.85 -15.44 -5.41
N ILE A 2 15.47 -14.91 -4.23
CA ILE A 2 14.34 -13.98 -4.04
C ILE A 2 14.39 -12.79 -5.00
N SER A 3 15.51 -12.07 -5.07
CA SER A 3 15.70 -10.94 -5.99
C SER A 3 15.45 -11.28 -7.46
N SER A 4 15.84 -12.48 -7.90
CA SER A 4 15.58 -12.98 -9.25
C SER A 4 14.10 -13.31 -9.48
N ILE A 5 13.42 -13.89 -8.50
CA ILE A 5 11.97 -14.20 -8.59
C ILE A 5 11.16 -12.91 -8.55
N THR A 6 11.46 -11.97 -7.65
CA THR A 6 10.82 -10.65 -7.61
C THR A 6 11.04 -9.89 -8.90
N LYS A 7 12.24 -9.97 -9.49
CA LYS A 7 12.53 -9.39 -10.80
C LYS A 7 11.70 -10.07 -11.89
N VAL A 8 11.57 -11.39 -11.90
CA VAL A 8 10.67 -12.10 -12.82
C VAL A 8 9.22 -11.66 -12.61
N ILE A 9 8.70 -11.58 -11.39
CA ILE A 9 7.33 -11.12 -11.13
C ILE A 9 7.11 -9.68 -11.63
N LYS A 10 8.09 -8.79 -11.42
CA LYS A 10 8.02 -7.38 -11.88
C LYS A 10 8.24 -7.20 -13.39
N GLN A 11 9.00 -8.09 -14.03
CA GLN A 11 9.39 -7.98 -15.45
C GLN A 11 8.61 -8.92 -16.38
N SER A 12 7.97 -9.94 -15.85
CA SER A 12 7.08 -10.83 -16.59
C SER A 12 5.70 -10.21 -16.73
N ASP A 13 4.97 -10.64 -17.75
CA ASP A 13 3.62 -10.21 -18.10
C ASP A 13 2.56 -10.72 -17.09
N MET A 14 2.90 -10.83 -15.79
CA MET A 14 1.98 -11.10 -14.68
C MET A 14 1.08 -9.88 -14.40
N SER A 15 0.61 -9.21 -15.45
CA SER A 15 -0.35 -8.11 -15.42
C SER A 15 -1.62 -8.47 -14.65
N ASP A 16 -1.92 -9.77 -14.55
CA ASP A 16 -3.05 -10.31 -13.80
C ASP A 16 -2.93 -10.13 -12.27
N LEU A 17 -1.71 -10.02 -11.72
CA LEU A 17 -1.53 -9.62 -10.33
C LEU A 17 -1.90 -8.15 -10.13
N ASN A 18 -1.88 -7.36 -11.22
CA ASN A 18 -2.42 -6.00 -11.29
C ASN A 18 -2.01 -5.13 -10.10
N LEU A 19 -0.69 -5.14 -9.84
CA LEU A 19 -0.06 -4.46 -8.72
C LEU A 19 -0.39 -2.98 -8.73
N ILE A 20 -0.60 -2.42 -7.54
CA ILE A 20 -0.87 -1.01 -7.36
C ILE A 20 0.46 -0.33 -7.04
N SER A 21 0.78 0.73 -7.79
CA SER A 21 1.95 1.56 -7.54
C SER A 21 1.51 2.94 -7.13
N VAL A 22 2.17 3.49 -6.12
CA VAL A 22 2.14 4.93 -5.87
C VAL A 22 2.90 5.62 -6.99
N VAL A 23 2.51 6.84 -7.33
CA VAL A 23 3.26 7.68 -8.27
C VAL A 23 3.61 8.96 -7.54
N VAL A 24 4.89 9.33 -7.60
CA VAL A 24 5.38 10.58 -7.02
C VAL A 24 5.59 11.61 -8.11
N ARG A 25 4.99 12.79 -7.94
CA ARG A 25 5.10 13.94 -8.86
C ARG A 25 5.54 15.18 -8.08
N PRO A 26 6.85 15.37 -7.87
CA PRO A 26 7.36 16.51 -7.12
C PRO A 26 6.92 17.84 -7.72
N ASN A 27 6.49 18.75 -6.87
CA ASN A 27 6.13 20.11 -7.20
C ASN A 27 7.13 21.06 -6.56
N THR A 28 7.87 21.81 -7.38
CA THR A 28 8.70 22.91 -6.88
C THR A 28 7.94 24.22 -7.03
N ILE A 29 7.81 24.96 -5.94
CA ILE A 29 7.25 26.32 -5.98
C ILE A 29 8.36 27.31 -6.28
N VAL A 30 8.18 28.06 -7.35
CA VAL A 30 9.09 29.12 -7.79
C VAL A 30 8.35 30.44 -7.68
N ILE A 31 8.96 31.41 -7.00
CA ILE A 31 8.45 32.78 -6.91
C ILE A 31 9.34 33.63 -7.83
N ASP A 32 8.77 34.16 -8.90
CA ASP A 32 9.45 35.08 -9.81
C ASP A 32 8.61 36.34 -10.01
N ASN A 33 9.21 37.50 -9.74
CA ASN A 33 8.57 38.83 -9.82
C ASN A 33 7.21 38.93 -9.09
N GLY A 34 7.05 38.24 -7.95
CA GLY A 34 5.82 38.21 -7.17
C GLY A 34 4.72 37.28 -7.71
N ASN A 35 4.97 36.62 -8.86
CA ASN A 35 4.10 35.59 -9.42
C ASN A 35 4.54 34.20 -8.95
N PHE A 36 3.55 33.33 -8.72
CA PHE A 36 3.76 31.95 -8.27
C PHE A 36 3.73 31.01 -9.48
N TYR A 37 4.82 30.28 -9.66
CA TYR A 37 4.93 29.22 -10.67
C TYR A 37 5.07 27.87 -9.97
N ARG A 38 4.35 26.88 -10.50
CA ARG A 38 4.44 25.48 -10.09
C ARG A 38 5.15 24.72 -11.20
N ASN A 39 6.32 24.15 -10.89
CA ASN A 39 7.00 23.20 -11.75
C ASN A 39 6.73 21.79 -11.25
N GLU A 40 6.11 20.96 -12.10
CA GLU A 40 5.83 19.56 -11.80
C GLU A 40 6.81 18.66 -12.56
N GLU A 41 7.50 17.79 -11.83
CA GLU A 41 8.38 16.78 -12.43
C GLU A 41 7.58 15.50 -12.72
N LEU A 42 7.58 15.08 -13.99
CA LEU A 42 6.91 13.86 -14.44
C LEU A 42 7.97 12.80 -14.82
N PHE A 43 7.96 11.69 -14.08
CA PHE A 43 8.75 10.51 -14.42
C PHE A 43 7.88 9.54 -15.23
N VAL A 44 8.20 9.38 -16.52
CA VAL A 44 7.50 8.46 -17.41
C VAL A 44 8.42 7.29 -17.72
N SER A 45 7.95 6.07 -17.44
CA SER A 45 8.62 4.83 -17.87
C SER A 45 7.63 3.99 -18.67
N ASP A 46 7.89 3.83 -19.96
CA ASP A 46 7.12 2.93 -20.82
C ASP A 46 7.80 1.56 -20.89
N VAL A 47 6.99 0.50 -20.85
CA VAL A 47 7.40 -0.86 -21.21
C VAL A 47 6.74 -1.20 -22.54
N ILE A 48 7.52 -1.15 -23.63
CA ILE A 48 7.05 -1.49 -24.97
C ILE A 48 7.24 -3.00 -25.17
N GLY A 49 6.13 -3.72 -25.32
CA GLY A 49 6.10 -5.12 -25.74
C GLY A 49 6.06 -6.12 -24.59
N ALA A 50 4.85 -6.50 -24.19
CA ALA A 50 4.61 -7.74 -23.44
C ALA A 50 3.55 -8.54 -24.21
N SER A 51 3.95 -9.72 -24.70
CA SER A 51 3.07 -10.63 -25.41
C SER A 51 2.28 -11.46 -24.41
N LYS A 52 0.97 -11.23 -24.36
CA LYS A 52 0.02 -11.79 -23.39
C LYS A 52 -0.11 -13.31 -23.49
N ALA A 53 0.17 -14.02 -22.39
CA ALA A 53 -0.23 -15.42 -22.22
C ALA A 53 -1.72 -15.51 -21.82
N GLN A 54 -2.40 -16.60 -22.20
CA GLN A 54 -3.83 -16.79 -21.90
C GLN A 54 -4.08 -17.15 -20.42
N LEU A 55 -4.68 -16.20 -19.69
CA LEU A 55 -5.61 -16.20 -18.54
C LEU A 55 -5.71 -17.34 -17.49
N SER A 56 -5.33 -18.60 -17.71
CA SER A 56 -5.44 -19.66 -16.67
C SER A 56 -4.08 -20.07 -16.10
N GLU A 57 -3.07 -20.21 -16.95
CA GLU A 57 -1.73 -20.64 -16.54
C GLU A 57 -0.93 -19.48 -15.90
N ALA A 58 -1.14 -18.25 -16.36
CA ALA A 58 -0.43 -17.06 -15.87
C ALA A 58 -0.79 -16.73 -14.41
N TRP A 59 -2.09 -16.75 -14.06
CA TRP A 59 -2.54 -16.50 -12.69
C TRP A 59 -2.06 -17.59 -11.72
N VAL A 60 -2.13 -18.86 -12.14
CA VAL A 60 -1.64 -20.01 -11.35
C VAL A 60 -0.14 -19.91 -11.10
N ALA A 61 0.65 -19.71 -12.17
CA ALA A 61 2.10 -19.56 -12.06
C ALA A 61 2.48 -18.34 -11.22
N GLY A 62 1.76 -17.22 -11.38
CA GLY A 62 1.97 -15.99 -10.61
C GLY A 62 1.77 -16.20 -9.12
N ASN A 63 0.68 -16.86 -8.70
CA ASN A 63 0.44 -17.15 -7.28
C ASN A 63 1.45 -18.14 -6.70
N ILE A 64 1.87 -19.15 -7.46
CA ILE A 64 2.90 -20.10 -7.00
C ILE A 64 4.24 -19.38 -6.82
N LEU A 65 4.66 -18.57 -7.79
CA LEU A 65 5.93 -17.83 -7.73
C LEU A 65 5.92 -16.77 -6.63
N LEU A 66 4.81 -16.06 -6.44
CA LEU A 66 4.65 -15.08 -5.37
C LEU A 66 4.70 -15.75 -3.99
N PHE A 67 4.02 -16.89 -3.82
CA PHE A 67 4.09 -17.67 -2.59
C PHE A 67 5.54 -18.10 -2.30
N THR A 68 6.22 -18.70 -3.28
CA THR A 68 7.62 -19.14 -3.10
C THR A 68 8.56 -17.98 -2.76
N ALA A 69 8.38 -16.82 -3.39
CA ALA A 69 9.19 -15.63 -3.07
C ALA A 69 8.93 -15.14 -1.64
N PHE A 70 7.67 -15.13 -1.21
CA PHE A 70 7.29 -14.64 0.10
C PHE A 70 7.66 -15.61 1.23
N ASP A 71 7.44 -16.91 1.04
CA ASP A 71 7.86 -17.97 1.97
C ASP A 71 9.37 -17.90 2.20
N GLY A 72 10.18 -17.85 1.13
CA GLY A 72 11.63 -17.70 1.24
C GLY A 72 12.09 -16.38 1.89
N TYR A 73 11.34 -15.29 1.69
CA TYR A 73 11.60 -14.01 2.39
C TYR A 73 11.35 -14.16 3.90
N LEU A 74 10.24 -14.77 4.31
CA LEU A 74 9.92 -14.98 5.72
C LEU A 74 10.87 -15.98 6.39
N GLU A 75 11.25 -17.05 5.68
CA GLU A 75 12.29 -17.99 6.13
C GLU A 75 13.60 -17.26 6.44
N ASN A 76 14.04 -16.38 5.54
CA ASN A 76 15.26 -15.62 5.74
C ASN A 76 15.13 -14.60 6.89
N LYS A 77 14.04 -13.83 6.91
CA LYS A 77 13.80 -12.77 7.90
C LYS A 77 13.66 -13.31 9.32
N TYR A 78 12.96 -14.43 9.49
CA TYR A 78 12.63 -15.01 10.79
C TYR A 78 13.43 -16.27 11.12
N SER A 79 14.39 -16.65 10.28
CA SER A 79 15.18 -17.88 10.44
C SER A 79 14.31 -19.13 10.57
N LEU A 80 13.24 -19.22 9.76
CA LEU A 80 12.36 -20.39 9.75
C LEU A 80 13.09 -21.58 9.12
N THR A 81 12.71 -22.79 9.53
CA THR A 81 13.37 -24.02 9.06
C THR A 81 12.79 -24.46 7.71
N GLU A 82 13.62 -24.45 6.67
CA GLU A 82 13.22 -24.90 5.33
C GLU A 82 12.68 -26.33 5.34
N GLY A 83 11.59 -26.57 4.60
CA GLY A 83 10.96 -27.88 4.45
C GLY A 83 9.99 -28.27 5.58
N GLU A 84 9.82 -27.42 6.58
CA GLU A 84 8.80 -27.58 7.61
C GLU A 84 7.37 -27.38 7.06
N SER A 85 6.38 -27.79 7.85
CA SER A 85 4.98 -27.59 7.45
C SER A 85 4.60 -26.11 7.43
N PHE A 86 3.68 -25.71 6.54
CA PHE A 86 3.17 -24.34 6.52
C PHE A 86 2.55 -23.87 7.84
N LYS A 87 2.01 -24.81 8.63
CA LYS A 87 1.51 -24.50 9.97
C LYS A 87 2.66 -24.12 10.90
N ASN A 88 3.74 -24.88 10.86
CA ASN A 88 4.94 -24.57 11.63
C ASN A 88 5.54 -23.22 11.21
N HIS A 89 5.62 -22.90 9.91
CA HIS A 89 6.04 -21.57 9.47
C HIS A 89 5.12 -20.49 10.06
N TYR A 90 3.81 -20.63 9.85
CA TYR A 90 2.83 -19.66 10.34
C TYR A 90 2.93 -19.41 11.85
N ASP A 91 3.04 -20.48 12.64
CA ASP A 91 3.09 -20.40 14.10
C ASP A 91 4.36 -19.67 14.58
N ASN A 92 5.45 -19.74 13.82
CA ASN A 92 6.74 -19.11 14.13
C ASN A 92 6.95 -17.72 13.50
N ILE A 93 6.05 -17.23 12.64
CA ILE A 93 6.04 -15.82 12.24
C ILE A 93 5.60 -14.98 13.47
N PRO A 94 6.36 -13.96 13.90
CA PRO A 94 5.99 -13.13 15.05
C PRO A 94 4.73 -12.30 14.79
N CYS A 95 4.22 -11.65 15.84
CA CYS A 95 3.03 -10.80 15.77
C CYS A 95 3.09 -9.65 16.79
N GLY A 96 4.31 -9.15 17.07
CA GLY A 96 4.58 -8.07 18.01
C GLY A 96 4.52 -6.67 17.39
N THR A 97 4.57 -6.55 16.06
CA THR A 97 4.39 -5.28 15.32
C THR A 97 3.28 -5.35 14.30
N GLU A 98 2.80 -4.19 13.82
CA GLU A 98 1.79 -4.12 12.75
C GLU A 98 2.25 -4.83 11.47
N ILE A 99 3.50 -4.65 11.06
CA ILE A 99 4.06 -5.29 9.87
C ILE A 99 4.12 -6.81 10.04
N GLU A 100 4.51 -7.30 11.22
CA GLU A 100 4.53 -8.73 11.51
C GLU A 100 3.12 -9.34 11.44
N LEU A 101 2.09 -8.61 11.91
CA LEU A 101 0.70 -9.02 11.76
C LEU A 101 0.27 -9.09 10.30
N ILE A 102 0.61 -8.07 9.50
CA ILE A 102 0.32 -8.04 8.06
C ILE A 102 1.01 -9.21 7.35
N GLU A 103 2.27 -9.48 7.66
CA GLU A 103 3.05 -10.59 7.10
C GLU A 103 2.40 -11.94 7.41
N LYS A 104 2.03 -12.15 8.68
CA LYS A 104 1.42 -13.39 9.16
C LYS A 104 0.08 -13.66 8.48
N ASP A 105 -0.78 -12.65 8.37
CA ASP A 105 -2.08 -12.79 7.71
C ASP A 105 -1.94 -12.96 6.19
N CYS A 106 -1.02 -12.24 5.53
CA CYS A 106 -0.75 -12.42 4.11
C CYS A 106 -0.23 -13.84 3.81
N TYR A 107 0.64 -14.38 4.68
CA TYR A 107 1.18 -15.73 4.53
C TYR A 107 0.06 -16.78 4.58
N ARG A 108 -0.85 -16.62 5.54
CA ARG A 108 -2.03 -17.46 5.68
C ARG A 108 -2.94 -17.42 4.45
N ILE A 109 -3.22 -16.23 3.93
CA ILE A 109 -4.07 -16.09 2.73
C ILE A 109 -3.41 -16.76 1.52
N LEU A 110 -2.12 -16.50 1.27
CA LEU A 110 -1.41 -17.15 0.15
C LEU A 110 -1.33 -18.67 0.31
N LYS A 111 -1.16 -19.19 1.53
CA LYS A 111 -1.20 -20.64 1.81
C LYS A 111 -2.50 -21.26 1.28
N LEU A 112 -3.64 -20.62 1.55
CA LEU A 112 -4.96 -21.09 1.09
C LEU A 112 -5.05 -21.07 -0.42
N ILE A 113 -4.62 -19.98 -1.06
CA ILE A 113 -4.62 -19.85 -2.53
C ILE A 113 -3.75 -20.94 -3.16
N ARG A 114 -2.50 -21.06 -2.71
CA ARG A 114 -1.52 -22.02 -3.22
C ARG A 114 -1.99 -23.46 -3.04
N ASN A 115 -2.56 -23.82 -1.89
CA ASN A 115 -3.08 -25.16 -1.67
C ASN A 115 -4.34 -25.45 -2.49
N GLY A 116 -5.22 -24.47 -2.65
CA GLY A 116 -6.37 -24.58 -3.55
C GLY A 116 -5.94 -24.94 -4.98
N ILE A 117 -4.97 -24.18 -5.51
CA ILE A 117 -4.35 -24.42 -6.82
C ILE A 117 -3.73 -25.82 -6.92
N GLN A 118 -2.94 -26.24 -5.93
CA GLN A 118 -2.22 -27.51 -5.98
C GLN A 118 -3.11 -28.74 -5.82
N HIS A 119 -4.18 -28.65 -5.03
CA HIS A 119 -5.06 -29.80 -4.82
C HIS A 119 -5.93 -30.07 -6.05
N ASN A 120 -6.51 -29.03 -6.66
CA ASN A 120 -7.21 -29.10 -7.94
C ASN A 120 -7.58 -27.69 -8.41
N LEU A 121 -7.30 -27.34 -9.67
CA LEU A 121 -7.71 -26.04 -10.23
C LEU A 121 -9.23 -25.82 -10.19
N SER A 122 -10.04 -26.88 -10.19
CA SER A 122 -11.50 -26.76 -10.01
C SER A 122 -11.91 -26.21 -8.64
N ASN A 123 -11.00 -26.18 -7.67
CA ASN A 123 -11.23 -25.61 -6.34
C ASN A 123 -11.19 -24.08 -6.36
N VAL A 124 -10.72 -23.47 -7.46
CA VAL A 124 -10.67 -22.02 -7.66
C VAL A 124 -11.76 -21.63 -8.65
N VAL A 125 -12.75 -20.87 -8.18
CA VAL A 125 -13.82 -20.33 -9.02
C VAL A 125 -13.67 -18.82 -9.08
N VAL A 126 -13.51 -18.29 -10.29
CA VAL A 126 -13.49 -16.85 -10.56
C VAL A 126 -14.88 -16.44 -11.03
N ASN A 127 -15.60 -15.71 -10.18
CA ASN A 127 -16.92 -15.17 -10.49
C ASN A 127 -16.81 -13.65 -10.57
N ARG A 128 -17.47 -12.99 -11.53
CA ARG A 128 -17.40 -11.53 -11.81
C ARG A 128 -17.07 -10.66 -10.58
N GLY A 129 -15.77 -10.40 -10.38
CA GLY A 129 -15.26 -9.52 -9.31
C GLY A 129 -14.79 -10.20 -8.01
N SER A 130 -14.79 -11.53 -7.91
CA SER A 130 -14.31 -12.28 -6.74
C SER A 130 -13.70 -13.64 -7.07
N TYR A 131 -12.89 -14.12 -6.13
CA TYR A 131 -12.24 -15.42 -6.12
C TYR A 131 -12.79 -16.25 -4.97
N SER A 132 -13.23 -17.46 -5.30
CA SER A 132 -13.71 -18.46 -4.37
C SER A 132 -12.75 -19.64 -4.39
N ILE A 133 -12.09 -19.93 -3.27
CA ILE A 133 -11.21 -21.08 -3.12
C ILE A 133 -11.77 -21.98 -2.03
N SER A 134 -12.06 -23.23 -2.36
CA SER A 134 -12.61 -24.20 -1.41
C SER A 134 -12.04 -25.59 -1.63
N TYR A 135 -11.47 -26.20 -0.60
CA TYR A 135 -10.94 -27.56 -0.66
C TYR A 135 -10.99 -28.24 0.72
N SER A 136 -10.85 -29.56 0.75
CA SER A 136 -10.79 -30.33 2.00
C SER A 136 -9.46 -31.05 2.09
N PHE A 137 -8.79 -30.95 3.24
CA PHE A 137 -7.56 -31.68 3.51
C PHE A 137 -7.66 -32.38 4.86
N ARG A 138 -7.47 -33.71 4.86
CA ARG A 138 -7.57 -34.57 6.06
C ARG A 138 -8.86 -34.37 6.86
N GLY A 139 -9.98 -34.12 6.19
CA GLY A 139 -11.29 -33.90 6.81
C GLY A 139 -11.53 -32.47 7.32
N THR A 140 -10.53 -31.59 7.27
CA THR A 140 -10.70 -30.16 7.59
C THR A 140 -11.10 -29.40 6.32
N PRO A 141 -12.21 -28.65 6.35
CA PRO A 141 -12.60 -27.78 5.25
C PRO A 141 -11.75 -26.50 5.27
N TYR A 142 -11.33 -26.06 4.09
CA TYR A 142 -10.64 -24.80 3.86
C TYR A 142 -11.45 -23.97 2.88
N SER A 143 -11.65 -22.69 3.18
CA SER A 143 -12.33 -21.77 2.28
C SER A 143 -11.79 -20.35 2.36
N LEU A 144 -11.77 -19.67 1.21
CA LEU A 144 -11.46 -18.25 1.07
C LEU A 144 -12.41 -17.64 0.02
N GLN A 145 -13.11 -16.58 0.40
CA GLN A 145 -13.82 -15.69 -0.51
C GLN A 145 -13.20 -14.32 -0.43
N ILE A 146 -12.65 -13.84 -1.55
CA ILE A 146 -11.92 -12.58 -1.63
C ILE A 146 -12.29 -11.86 -2.92
N ASP A 147 -12.60 -10.57 -2.85
CA ASP A 147 -12.88 -9.79 -4.06
C ASP A 147 -11.61 -9.47 -4.87
N ALA A 148 -11.79 -9.02 -6.10
CA ALA A 148 -10.68 -8.77 -7.01
C ALA A 148 -9.80 -7.58 -6.60
N TRP A 149 -10.32 -6.59 -5.88
CA TRP A 149 -9.54 -5.47 -5.36
C TRP A 149 -8.71 -5.89 -4.16
N ALA A 150 -9.30 -6.65 -3.22
CA ALA A 150 -8.58 -7.28 -2.12
C ALA A 150 -7.45 -8.18 -2.60
N MET A 151 -7.66 -8.96 -3.66
CA MET A 151 -6.58 -9.74 -4.26
C MET A 151 -5.42 -8.85 -4.75
N ARG A 152 -5.70 -7.69 -5.35
CA ARG A 152 -4.68 -6.73 -5.78
C ARG A 152 -3.94 -6.11 -4.60
N TYR A 153 -4.63 -5.78 -3.51
CA TYR A 153 -3.99 -5.32 -2.28
C TYR A 153 -3.07 -6.39 -1.70
N LEU A 154 -3.52 -7.65 -1.61
CA LEU A 154 -2.69 -8.76 -1.14
C LEU A 154 -1.37 -8.83 -1.90
N TYR A 155 -1.43 -8.88 -3.24
CA TYR A 155 -0.24 -8.98 -4.07
C TYR A 155 0.68 -7.75 -3.92
N THR A 156 0.10 -6.56 -3.85
CA THR A 156 0.85 -5.31 -3.68
C THR A 156 1.55 -5.27 -2.32
N ILE A 157 0.84 -5.62 -1.25
CA ILE A 157 1.36 -5.71 0.12
C ILE A 157 2.56 -6.66 0.17
N ILE A 158 2.42 -7.88 -0.35
CA ILE A 158 3.51 -8.87 -0.36
C ILE A 158 4.73 -8.34 -1.11
N MET A 159 4.52 -7.70 -2.25
CA MET A 159 5.63 -7.16 -3.02
C MET A 159 6.29 -5.96 -2.35
N ASN A 160 5.56 -5.18 -1.56
CA ASN A 160 6.10 -4.09 -0.73
C ASN A 160 6.84 -4.63 0.50
N LEU A 161 6.39 -5.76 1.09
CA LEU A 161 7.08 -6.46 2.17
C LEU A 161 8.43 -7.00 1.69
N ILE A 162 8.44 -7.78 0.60
CA ILE A 162 9.66 -8.34 0.02
C ILE A 162 10.62 -7.23 -0.43
N GLY A 163 10.08 -6.12 -0.94
CA GLY A 163 10.86 -4.97 -1.39
C GLY A 163 11.31 -4.02 -0.27
N GLU A 164 10.85 -4.23 0.97
CA GLU A 164 11.06 -3.35 2.12
C GLU A 164 10.77 -1.87 1.81
N GLY A 165 9.71 -1.62 1.02
CA GLY A 165 9.36 -0.29 0.55
C GLY A 165 8.10 -0.26 -0.30
N ILE A 166 7.53 0.92 -0.47
CA ILE A 166 6.33 1.12 -1.29
C ILE A 166 6.73 1.25 -2.76
N GLN A 167 6.16 0.41 -3.62
CA GLN A 167 6.37 0.51 -5.06
C GLN A 167 5.99 1.89 -5.61
N GLY A 168 6.92 2.47 -6.37
CA GLY A 168 6.78 3.79 -7.00
C GLY A 168 7.02 4.99 -6.08
N LEU A 169 7.24 4.77 -4.78
CA LEU A 169 7.72 5.80 -3.87
C LEU A 169 9.26 5.85 -3.94
N PHE A 170 9.82 6.86 -4.61
CA PHE A 170 11.27 7.03 -4.74
C PHE A 170 11.94 7.26 -3.36
N SER A 171 13.18 6.79 -3.19
CA SER A 171 13.90 6.79 -1.90
C SER A 171 13.87 8.13 -1.17
N LYS A 172 14.06 9.24 -1.90
CA LYS A 172 14.00 10.60 -1.33
C LYS A 172 12.66 10.94 -0.67
N TYR A 173 11.55 10.43 -1.23
CA TYR A 173 10.18 10.68 -0.74
C TYR A 173 9.62 9.46 0.01
N SER A 174 10.48 8.53 0.40
CA SER A 174 10.12 7.35 1.17
C SER A 174 10.56 7.53 2.62
N THR A 175 9.57 7.57 3.51
CA THR A 175 9.78 7.62 4.97
C THR A 175 9.15 6.39 5.62
N ASP A 176 9.55 6.05 6.84
CA ASP A 176 8.97 4.91 7.55
C ASP A 176 7.48 5.10 7.85
N GLY A 177 7.06 6.35 8.13
CA GLY A 177 5.65 6.74 8.26
C GLY A 177 4.86 6.56 6.96
N HIS A 178 5.46 6.89 5.80
CA HIS A 178 4.83 6.61 4.50
C HIS A 178 4.67 5.11 4.25
N TYR A 179 5.70 4.32 4.58
CA TYR A 179 5.65 2.88 4.45
C TYR A 179 4.53 2.29 5.32
N MET A 180 4.54 2.57 6.63
CA MET A 180 3.53 2.05 7.55
C MET A 180 2.12 2.51 7.18
N GLY A 181 1.93 3.80 6.94
CA GLY A 181 0.57 4.32 6.75
C GLY A 181 -0.09 3.87 5.44
N ILE A 182 0.70 3.66 4.38
CA ILE A 182 0.20 3.11 3.12
C ILE A 182 -0.09 1.60 3.28
N MET A 183 0.81 0.85 3.95
CA MET A 183 0.60 -0.57 4.24
C MET A 183 -0.67 -0.81 5.07
N ASN A 184 -0.91 0.03 6.08
CA ASN A 184 -2.10 -0.03 6.94
C ASN A 184 -3.40 0.20 6.17
N THR A 185 -3.44 1.19 5.28
CA THR A 185 -4.58 1.41 4.39
C THR A 185 -4.82 0.22 3.46
N MET A 186 -3.79 -0.27 2.76
CA MET A 186 -3.95 -1.42 1.86
C MET A 186 -4.38 -2.68 2.61
N TYR A 187 -3.88 -2.91 3.81
CA TYR A 187 -4.26 -4.05 4.64
C TYR A 187 -5.69 -3.93 5.18
N ALA A 188 -6.14 -2.73 5.55
CA ALA A 188 -7.54 -2.49 5.91
C ALA A 188 -8.47 -2.82 4.74
N GLU A 189 -8.15 -2.37 3.53
CA GLU A 189 -8.91 -2.66 2.32
C GLU A 189 -8.88 -4.14 1.93
N LEU A 190 -7.72 -4.81 2.06
CA LEU A 190 -7.59 -6.26 1.89
C LEU A 190 -8.58 -7.01 2.81
N ARG A 191 -8.61 -6.67 4.10
CA ARG A 191 -9.51 -7.30 5.07
C ARG A 191 -10.97 -7.05 4.72
N ALA A 192 -11.32 -5.83 4.32
CA ALA A 192 -12.69 -5.48 3.97
C ALA A 192 -13.23 -6.30 2.79
N GLY A 193 -12.37 -6.65 1.82
CA GLY A 193 -12.75 -7.46 0.67
C GLY A 193 -12.68 -8.98 0.87
N ILE A 194 -12.31 -9.47 2.06
CA ILE A 194 -12.40 -10.90 2.42
C ILE A 194 -13.72 -11.15 3.15
N THR A 195 -14.66 -11.83 2.47
CA THR A 195 -15.99 -12.12 3.03
C THR A 195 -16.05 -13.46 3.75
N GLN A 196 -15.11 -14.36 3.49
CA GLN A 196 -15.02 -15.66 4.14
C GLN A 196 -13.56 -16.11 4.22
N ILE A 197 -13.15 -16.56 5.41
CA ILE A 197 -11.93 -17.33 5.61
C ILE A 197 -12.20 -18.47 6.59
N SER A 198 -11.78 -19.69 6.25
CA SER A 198 -11.87 -20.85 7.14
C SER A 198 -10.71 -21.78 6.87
N ASP A 199 -10.00 -22.17 7.93
CA ASP A 199 -8.87 -23.08 7.90
C ASP A 199 -8.58 -23.65 9.30
N ASP A 200 -7.42 -24.28 9.45
CA ASP A 200 -6.92 -24.89 10.69
C ASP A 200 -6.30 -23.91 11.71
N ILE A 201 -6.38 -22.60 11.44
CA ILE A 201 -5.76 -21.54 12.25
C ILE A 201 -6.80 -20.74 13.04
N GLY A 202 -8.01 -20.52 12.51
CA GLY A 202 -9.12 -19.86 13.23
C GLY A 202 -9.45 -18.45 12.74
N ALA A 203 -9.65 -17.46 13.62
CA ALA A 203 -9.93 -16.07 13.20
C ALA A 203 -8.66 -15.35 12.72
N PHE A 204 -8.78 -14.20 12.04
CA PHE A 204 -7.62 -13.33 11.74
C PHE A 204 -6.95 -12.86 13.04
N VAL A 205 -5.62 -12.81 13.06
CA VAL A 205 -4.87 -12.35 14.25
C VAL A 205 -5.20 -10.87 14.52
N GLY A 206 -5.34 -10.06 13.47
CA GLY A 206 -5.71 -8.65 13.57
C GLY A 206 -7.19 -8.36 13.92
N ALA A 207 -8.07 -9.37 13.96
CA ALA A 207 -9.48 -9.18 14.35
C ALA A 207 -9.68 -9.31 15.87
N ALA A 208 -8.81 -10.06 16.56
CA ALA A 208 -8.92 -10.32 17.99
C ALA A 208 -8.34 -9.20 18.88
N GLN A 209 -7.48 -8.32 18.33
CA GLN A 209 -6.80 -7.29 19.13
C GLN A 209 -7.57 -5.97 19.27
N GLY A 210 -8.73 -5.82 18.61
CA GLY A 210 -9.41 -4.53 18.53
C GLY A 210 -8.55 -3.52 17.77
N THR A 211 -9.17 -2.70 16.95
CA THR A 211 -8.52 -1.62 16.21
C THR A 211 -8.00 -0.47 17.12
N GLY A 212 -7.77 -0.73 18.40
CA GLY A 212 -7.49 0.27 19.43
C GLY A 212 -6.12 0.17 20.10
N GLN A 213 -5.25 -0.75 19.68
CA GLN A 213 -3.89 -0.84 20.24
C GLN A 213 -2.82 -0.18 19.36
N TYR A 214 -3.17 0.21 18.14
CA TYR A 214 -2.32 1.03 17.28
C TYR A 214 -3.19 2.12 16.64
N ASP A 215 -2.99 3.38 17.04
CA ASP A 215 -3.48 4.56 16.31
C ASP A 215 -2.71 4.65 14.98
N ALA A 216 -2.99 3.69 14.11
CA ALA A 216 -2.28 3.50 12.87
C ALA A 216 -2.66 4.62 11.92
N GLU A 217 -1.69 5.45 11.54
CA GLU A 217 -1.94 6.46 10.53
C GLU A 217 -2.31 5.78 9.22
N HIS A 218 -3.39 6.22 8.59
CA HIS A 218 -3.83 5.71 7.31
C HIS A 218 -3.48 6.72 6.22
N LEU A 219 -2.57 6.35 5.33
CA LEU A 219 -2.20 7.17 4.18
C LEU A 219 -2.79 6.58 2.91
N ARG A 220 -3.26 7.45 2.02
CA ARG A 220 -3.83 7.02 0.74
C ARG A 220 -2.72 6.52 -0.18
N TYR A 221 -2.93 5.37 -0.81
CA TYR A 221 -2.01 4.75 -1.77
C TYR A 221 -2.19 5.32 -3.19
N ILE A 222 -2.34 6.64 -3.30
CA ILE A 222 -2.67 7.35 -4.56
C ILE A 222 -1.47 8.12 -5.11
N VAL A 223 -1.67 8.91 -6.16
CA VAL A 223 -0.61 9.78 -6.69
C VAL A 223 -0.30 10.87 -5.65
N ARG A 224 0.98 11.03 -5.32
CA ARG A 224 1.44 11.95 -4.28
C ARG A 224 2.28 13.07 -4.89
N HIS A 225 2.06 14.28 -4.40
CA HIS A 225 2.68 15.51 -4.88
C HIS A 225 3.53 16.16 -3.78
N PRO A 226 4.80 15.76 -3.61
CA PRO A 226 5.70 16.44 -2.67
C PRO A 226 5.97 17.88 -3.09
N VAL A 227 5.62 18.83 -2.24
CA VAL A 227 5.88 20.26 -2.41
C VAL A 227 7.26 20.57 -1.84
N VAL A 228 8.20 20.83 -2.73
CA VAL A 228 9.55 21.30 -2.39
C VAL A 228 9.49 22.82 -2.23
N ASN A 229 10.01 23.31 -1.10
CA ASN A 229 9.95 24.72 -0.68
C ASN A 229 8.50 25.23 -0.52
N PRO A 230 7.69 24.62 0.37
CA PRO A 230 6.33 25.07 0.60
C PRO A 230 6.30 26.49 1.16
N ILE A 231 5.25 27.25 0.82
CA ILE A 231 5.07 28.61 1.32
C ILE A 231 4.54 28.53 2.76
N ILE A 232 5.38 28.92 3.73
CA ILE A 232 4.99 29.05 5.13
C ILE A 232 4.13 30.32 5.27
N VAL A 233 2.90 30.15 5.76
CA VAL A 233 1.97 31.25 6.07
C VAL A 233 2.20 31.74 7.50
N SER A 234 2.39 30.81 8.43
CA SER A 234 2.71 31.11 9.83
C SER A 234 3.37 29.91 10.49
N GLU A 235 4.20 30.17 11.48
CA GLU A 235 4.84 29.14 12.30
C GLU A 235 4.94 29.63 13.74
N ASP A 236 4.58 28.76 14.68
CA ASP A 236 4.73 28.98 16.12
C ASP A 236 5.37 27.74 16.78
N ASP A 237 5.49 27.74 18.11
CA ASP A 237 6.12 26.65 18.86
C ASP A 237 5.37 25.32 18.73
N ASN A 238 4.06 25.35 18.44
CA ASN A 238 3.20 24.17 18.45
C ASN A 238 2.84 23.69 17.04
N SER A 239 2.89 24.57 16.04
CA SER A 239 2.36 24.28 14.71
C SER A 239 3.03 25.04 13.59
N ILE A 240 2.91 24.47 12.39
CA ILE A 240 3.31 25.11 11.14
C ILE A 240 2.14 25.10 10.15
N VAL A 241 1.95 26.21 9.46
CA VAL A 241 0.88 26.39 8.47
C VAL A 241 1.50 26.70 7.12
N PHE A 242 1.18 25.88 6.13
CA PHE A 242 1.55 26.11 4.73
C PHE A 242 0.36 26.59 3.93
N ARG A 243 0.63 27.29 2.81
CA ARG A 243 -0.37 27.43 1.75
C ARG A 243 -0.64 26.03 1.18
N HIS A 244 -1.90 25.63 1.15
CA HIS A 244 -2.30 24.33 0.63
C HIS A 244 -2.30 24.37 -0.90
N ILE A 245 -1.73 23.33 -1.53
CA ILE A 245 -1.77 23.15 -2.98
C ILE A 245 -2.70 21.98 -3.27
N GLU A 246 -3.92 22.30 -3.70
CA GLU A 246 -4.87 21.29 -4.13
C GLU A 246 -4.55 20.85 -5.56
N CYS A 247 -4.34 19.55 -5.74
CA CYS A 247 -4.03 18.93 -7.04
C CYS A 247 -5.25 18.24 -7.67
N ASN A 248 -6.36 18.17 -6.93
CA ASN A 248 -7.60 17.58 -7.39
C ASN A 248 -8.51 18.61 -8.07
N GLY A 249 -9.37 18.13 -8.96
CA GLY A 249 -10.44 18.93 -9.58
C GLY A 249 -11.66 19.14 -8.66
N THR A 250 -11.58 18.71 -7.40
CA THR A 250 -12.61 18.79 -6.38
C THR A 250 -11.95 18.97 -5.01
N ASP A 251 -12.63 19.66 -4.10
CA ASP A 251 -12.23 19.79 -2.70
C ASP A 251 -12.98 18.84 -1.75
N ASP A 252 -13.83 17.97 -2.30
CA ASP A 252 -14.51 16.91 -1.57
C ASP A 252 -13.70 15.60 -1.65
N GLU A 253 -13.09 15.22 -0.53
CA GLU A 253 -12.22 14.05 -0.41
C GLU A 253 -12.97 12.71 -0.51
N THR A 254 -14.30 12.73 -0.47
CA THR A 254 -15.14 11.53 -0.62
C THR A 254 -15.42 11.18 -2.09
N GLN A 255 -15.11 12.09 -3.01
CA GLN A 255 -15.39 11.93 -4.42
C GLN A 255 -14.35 11.05 -5.11
N ILE A 256 -14.79 10.28 -6.10
CA ILE A 256 -13.90 9.42 -6.92
C ILE A 256 -12.84 10.20 -7.71
N GLN A 257 -13.08 11.50 -7.91
CA GLN A 257 -12.16 12.43 -8.57
C GLN A 257 -11.04 12.90 -7.63
N TYR A 258 -11.12 12.61 -6.33
CA TYR A 258 -10.06 12.91 -5.36
C TYR A 258 -8.95 11.85 -5.39
N GLN A 259 -8.07 11.97 -6.39
CA GLN A 259 -7.06 10.97 -6.74
C GLN A 259 -5.62 11.39 -6.41
N TYR A 260 -5.44 12.56 -5.79
CA TYR A 260 -4.14 13.14 -5.47
C TYR A 260 -4.04 13.47 -3.97
N SER A 261 -2.86 13.25 -3.38
CA SER A 261 -2.45 13.77 -2.07
C SER A 261 -1.28 14.73 -2.25
N THR A 262 -1.23 15.81 -1.48
CA THR A 262 -0.13 16.77 -1.50
C THR A 262 0.70 16.67 -0.22
N ASP A 263 1.99 16.34 -0.35
CA ASP A 263 2.90 16.18 0.78
C ASP A 263 3.82 17.41 0.89
N TYR A 264 4.32 17.75 2.08
CA TYR A 264 5.06 18.99 2.31
C TYR A 264 6.46 18.70 2.82
N VAL A 265 7.48 19.18 2.12
CA VAL A 265 8.87 19.07 2.57
C VAL A 265 9.19 20.20 3.55
N TYR A 266 9.57 19.85 4.78
CA TYR A 266 9.91 20.80 5.84
C TYR A 266 11.05 20.26 6.72
N ASN A 267 12.17 20.98 6.79
CA ASN A 267 13.33 20.63 7.65
C ASN A 267 13.72 19.14 7.61
N ASP A 268 13.89 18.59 6.40
CA ASP A 268 14.19 17.17 6.13
C ASP A 268 13.05 16.16 6.39
N TYR A 269 11.88 16.63 6.82
CA TYR A 269 10.67 15.82 6.94
C TYR A 269 9.82 15.92 5.67
N LEU A 270 9.11 14.83 5.35
CA LEU A 270 8.04 14.80 4.37
C LEU A 270 6.72 14.60 5.11
N LEU A 271 5.89 15.64 5.16
CA LEU A 271 4.65 15.67 5.91
C LEU A 271 3.47 15.32 4.98
N PRO A 272 2.84 14.15 5.13
CA PRO A 272 1.71 13.76 4.28
C PRO A 272 0.46 14.60 4.55
N GLN A 273 -0.32 14.87 3.50
CA GLN A 273 -1.58 15.64 3.61
C GLN A 273 -2.49 15.15 4.74
N GLU A 274 -2.59 13.83 4.90
CA GLU A 274 -3.52 13.16 5.81
C GLU A 274 -3.23 13.43 7.30
N MET A 275 -2.02 13.90 7.64
CA MET A 275 -1.72 14.38 9.00
C MET A 275 -2.18 15.83 9.24
N GLY A 276 -2.38 16.59 8.17
CA GLY A 276 -2.63 18.02 8.25
C GLY A 276 -4.13 18.34 8.30
N VAL A 277 -4.46 19.47 8.92
CA VAL A 277 -5.82 20.01 8.90
C VAL A 277 -5.91 21.05 7.78
N ILE A 278 -6.66 20.73 6.73
CA ILE A 278 -6.90 21.65 5.61
C ILE A 278 -8.02 22.63 6.00
N THR A 279 -7.73 23.92 5.91
CA THR A 279 -8.72 25.00 6.01
C THR A 279 -8.89 25.62 4.63
N ARG A 280 -10.11 25.54 4.09
CA ARG A 280 -10.45 26.08 2.76
C ARG A 280 -11.07 27.46 2.90
N MET A 281 -10.95 28.27 1.86
CA MET A 281 -11.66 29.55 1.79
C MET A 281 -13.17 29.29 1.69
N ILE A 282 -13.98 30.13 2.34
CA ILE A 282 -15.45 30.08 2.20
C ILE A 282 -15.82 30.84 0.94
N SER A 283 -16.12 30.11 -0.13
CA SER A 283 -16.58 30.67 -1.42
C SER A 283 -17.44 29.66 -2.17
N ASP A 284 -18.46 30.14 -2.88
CA ASP A 284 -19.23 29.30 -3.82
C ASP A 284 -18.41 28.93 -5.06
N ASN A 285 -17.35 29.69 -5.35
CA ASN A 285 -16.45 29.43 -6.46
C ASN A 285 -15.40 28.36 -6.08
N LEU A 286 -15.43 27.22 -6.76
CA LEU A 286 -14.47 26.13 -6.56
C LEU A 286 -13.01 26.60 -6.71
N GLN A 287 -12.69 27.38 -7.73
CA GLN A 287 -11.32 27.83 -7.98
C GLN A 287 -10.77 28.69 -6.83
N GLU A 288 -11.61 29.51 -6.21
CA GLU A 288 -11.23 30.29 -5.02
C GLU A 288 -10.99 29.39 -3.80
N ARG A 289 -11.82 28.36 -3.61
CA ARG A 289 -11.62 27.38 -2.52
C ARG A 289 -10.33 26.59 -2.69
N LEU A 290 -10.01 26.14 -3.91
CA LEU A 290 -8.81 25.37 -4.22
C LEU A 290 -7.53 26.20 -4.08
N SER A 291 -7.55 27.48 -4.49
CA SER A 291 -6.36 28.35 -4.51
C SER A 291 -6.09 29.11 -3.21
N GLY A 292 -7.11 29.28 -2.36
CA GLY A 292 -7.05 30.03 -1.10
C GLY A 292 -6.82 29.20 0.16
N GLY A 293 -6.65 27.89 0.04
CA GLY A 293 -6.55 26.98 1.19
C GLY A 293 -5.21 27.06 1.94
N THR A 294 -5.24 26.69 3.22
CA THR A 294 -4.05 26.45 4.05
C THR A 294 -4.10 25.06 4.66
N ILE A 295 -2.94 24.49 4.99
CA ILE A 295 -2.85 23.23 5.73
C ILE A 295 -1.98 23.43 6.97
N ARG A 296 -2.48 22.96 8.12
CA ARG A 296 -1.80 23.08 9.42
C ARG A 296 -1.31 21.72 9.89
N PHE A 297 -0.06 21.67 10.33
CA PHE A 297 0.55 20.51 10.98
C PHE A 297 0.90 20.84 12.44
N SER A 298 0.68 19.89 13.33
CA SER A 298 1.15 19.93 14.71
C SER A 298 2.61 19.50 14.76
N LYS A 299 3.47 20.30 15.41
CA LYS A 299 4.91 19.99 15.53
C LYS A 299 5.18 18.75 16.39
N ASN A 300 4.25 18.39 17.28
CA ASN A 300 4.35 17.17 18.08
C ASN A 300 4.23 15.89 17.23
N ASP A 301 3.57 15.98 16.07
CA ASP A 301 3.35 14.83 15.19
C ASP A 301 4.49 14.67 14.16
N ILE A 302 5.34 15.69 14.03
CA ILE A 302 6.55 15.68 13.19
C ILE A 302 7.66 14.92 13.92
N THR A 303 7.59 13.60 13.82
CA THR A 303 8.53 12.65 14.42
C THR A 303 9.47 12.03 13.38
N ASP A 304 10.48 11.29 13.83
CA ASP A 304 11.53 10.72 12.96
C ASP A 304 11.01 9.75 11.89
N LYS A 305 9.82 9.16 12.05
CA LYS A 305 9.21 8.33 11.01
C LYS A 305 8.88 9.12 9.73
N TRP A 306 8.77 10.45 9.81
CA TRP A 306 8.54 11.33 8.65
C TRP A 306 9.83 11.87 8.04
N LYS A 307 10.98 11.52 8.60
CA LYS A 307 12.27 11.98 8.10
C LYS A 307 12.57 11.33 6.74
N MET A 308 12.95 12.14 5.76
CA MET A 308 13.36 11.66 4.46
C MET A 308 14.70 10.91 4.55
N LYS A 309 14.83 9.82 3.79
CA LYS A 309 16.09 9.08 3.67
C LYS A 309 17.00 9.84 2.71
N LEU A 310 18.16 10.30 3.21
CA LEU A 310 19.20 10.98 2.43
C LEU A 310 19.98 10.00 1.54
#